data_AF-A0A7H0H4K4-F1
#
_entry.id   AF-A0A7H0H4K4-F1
#
_cell.length_a   1.000
_cell.length_b   1.000
_cell.length_c   1.000
_cell.angle_alpha   90.00
_cell.angle_beta   90.00
_cell.angle_gamma   90.00
#
_symmetry.space_group_name_H-M   'P 1'
#
loop_
_entity.id
_entity.type
_entity.pdbx_description
1 polymer ?
#
loop_
_entity_poly.entity_id
_entity_poly.type
_entity_poly.pdbx_seq_one_letter_code
_entity_poly.pdbx_strand_id
1 'polypeptide(L)'
;MGQIVGGYAAFGGLIDARPVVEALAASPLVDGLETPFRGGVIEVPAGAPDTWRYVVTLIPETMQRVGTDPTFGLASPDAAGRAGALDYLRTVHAAVRSAEVDVLAVELHSAPTRTADAAAFADSLAELAGWGWGRRRSSSSTATRGPTRTPSRRDSSRWPRSWTQPPGPGSACRSTGRAPSSRPVTPTPAWLTSVRPRAAGCCGG
;
A
#
# COMPACT_ATOMS: atom_id res chain seq x y z
N MET A 1 2.46 -13.55 14.57
CA MET A 1 2.51 -12.28 13.82
C MET A 1 2.80 -12.63 12.39
N GLY A 2 1.90 -12.27 11.48
CA GLY A 2 2.16 -12.32 10.05
C GLY A 2 3.13 -11.22 9.63
N GLN A 3 3.58 -11.32 8.39
CA GLN A 3 4.58 -10.46 7.77
C GLN A 3 3.90 -9.26 7.10
N ILE A 4 4.64 -8.15 7.01
CA ILE A 4 4.31 -7.06 6.10
C ILE A 4 5.01 -7.35 4.78
N VAL A 5 4.25 -7.38 3.68
CA VAL A 5 4.81 -7.64 2.35
C VAL A 5 5.05 -6.31 1.63
N GLY A 6 6.19 -6.21 0.93
CA GLY A 6 6.49 -5.07 0.06
C GLY A 6 5.43 -4.95 -1.04
N GLY A 7 4.50 -4.01 -0.87
CA GLY A 7 3.32 -3.84 -1.72
C GLY A 7 3.48 -2.74 -2.76
N TYR A 8 4.56 -1.95 -2.74
CA TYR A 8 4.72 -0.76 -3.58
C TYR A 8 4.42 -0.98 -5.07
N ALA A 9 4.83 -2.13 -5.63
CA ALA A 9 4.60 -2.48 -7.03
C ALA A 9 3.12 -2.72 -7.41
N ALA A 10 2.25 -2.92 -6.42
CA ALA A 10 0.81 -3.04 -6.60
C ALA A 10 0.11 -1.68 -6.79
N PHE A 11 0.83 -0.57 -6.63
CA PHE A 11 0.29 0.78 -6.75
C PHE A 11 0.71 1.45 -8.06
N GLY A 12 0.03 2.55 -8.43
CA GLY A 12 0.34 3.32 -9.64
C GLY A 12 -0.32 2.84 -10.93
N GLY A 13 -1.28 1.91 -10.86
CA GLY A 13 -2.16 1.56 -11.98
C GLY A 13 -1.50 0.77 -13.12
N LEU A 14 -0.31 0.23 -12.90
CA LEU A 14 0.38 -0.62 -13.88
C LEU A 14 -0.29 -2.00 -14.03
N ILE A 15 -0.97 -2.46 -12.99
CA ILE A 15 -1.72 -3.73 -12.92
C ILE A 15 -3.04 -3.52 -12.18
N ASP A 16 -4.00 -4.43 -12.39
CA ASP A 16 -5.09 -4.61 -11.41
C ASP A 16 -4.55 -5.36 -10.20
N ALA A 17 -4.40 -4.64 -9.08
CA ALA A 17 -3.81 -5.16 -7.86
C ALA A 17 -4.78 -5.98 -7.01
N ARG A 18 -6.10 -5.87 -7.22
CA ARG A 18 -7.09 -6.50 -6.34
C ARG A 18 -6.90 -8.02 -6.22
N PRO A 19 -6.72 -8.80 -7.30
CA PRO A 19 -6.53 -10.25 -7.17
C PRO A 19 -5.28 -10.63 -6.36
N VAL A 20 -4.21 -9.82 -6.46
CA VAL A 20 -2.99 -10.03 -5.69
C VAL A 20 -3.23 -9.76 -4.21
N VAL A 21 -3.91 -8.65 -3.91
CA VAL A 21 -4.25 -8.25 -2.54
C VAL A 21 -5.17 -9.28 -1.87
N GLU A 22 -6.19 -9.77 -2.59
CA GLU A 22 -7.10 -10.82 -2.10
C GLU A 22 -6.35 -12.15 -1.85
N ALA A 23 -5.44 -12.53 -2.74
CA ALA A 23 -4.62 -13.74 -2.55
C ALA A 23 -3.70 -13.61 -1.33
N LEU A 24 -3.13 -12.43 -1.09
CA LEU A 24 -2.33 -12.15 0.11
C LEU A 24 -3.19 -12.15 1.37
N ALA A 25 -4.40 -11.58 1.31
CA ALA A 25 -5.36 -11.55 2.43
C ALA A 25 -5.84 -12.94 2.83
N ALA A 26 -5.89 -13.88 1.90
CA ALA A 26 -6.21 -15.28 2.19
C ALA A 26 -5.07 -16.04 2.91
N SER A 27 -3.85 -15.50 2.92
CA SER A 27 -2.70 -16.13 3.56
C SER A 27 -2.61 -15.73 5.04
N PRO A 28 -2.56 -16.69 5.98
CA PRO A 28 -2.37 -16.39 7.41
C PRO A 28 -0.94 -15.88 7.72
N LEU A 29 -0.05 -15.87 6.73
CA LEU A 29 1.31 -15.35 6.86
C LEU A 29 1.41 -13.86 6.61
N VAL A 30 0.34 -13.19 6.13
CA VAL A 30 0.36 -11.78 5.75
C VAL A 30 -0.57 -10.97 6.65
N ASP A 31 0.01 -9.99 7.34
CA ASP A 31 -0.71 -9.09 8.25
C ASP A 31 -0.84 -7.67 7.68
N GLY A 32 -0.36 -7.42 6.46
CA GLY A 32 -0.37 -6.10 5.87
C GLY A 32 0.63 -5.87 4.75
N LEU A 33 0.71 -4.62 4.30
CA LEU A 33 1.48 -4.21 3.14
C LEU A 33 2.31 -2.94 3.38
N GLU A 34 3.43 -2.85 2.69
CA GLU A 34 4.05 -1.57 2.38
C GLU A 34 3.21 -0.85 1.32
N THR A 35 2.91 0.43 1.53
CA THR A 35 2.09 1.26 0.65
C THR A 35 2.71 2.64 0.44
N PRO A 36 2.65 3.23 -0.76
CA PRO A 36 3.19 4.55 -0.99
C PRO A 36 2.37 5.64 -0.30
N PHE A 37 3.06 6.68 0.15
CA PHE A 37 2.48 7.99 0.37
C PHE A 37 2.52 8.80 -0.92
N ARG A 38 1.37 9.29 -1.39
CA ARG A 38 1.27 10.10 -2.61
C ARG A 38 0.29 11.25 -2.42
N GLY A 39 0.69 12.46 -2.82
CA GLY A 39 -0.22 13.61 -2.83
C GLY A 39 -0.88 13.92 -1.48
N GLY A 40 -0.24 13.58 -0.35
CA GLY A 40 -0.79 13.81 0.99
C GLY A 40 -1.61 12.65 1.55
N VAL A 41 -1.74 11.53 0.83
CA VAL A 41 -2.61 10.41 1.20
C VAL A 41 -1.79 9.12 1.36
N ILE A 42 -2.13 8.33 2.38
CA ILE A 42 -1.67 6.94 2.53
C ILE A 42 -2.60 6.06 1.69
N GLU A 43 -2.07 5.46 0.63
CA GLU A 43 -2.89 4.63 -0.25
C GLU A 43 -3.25 3.30 0.46
N VAL A 44 -4.50 2.85 0.32
CA VAL A 44 -4.95 1.55 0.82
C VAL A 44 -5.51 0.79 -0.37
N PRO A 45 -4.95 -0.38 -0.73
CA PRO A 45 -5.37 -1.06 -1.93
C PRO A 45 -6.75 -1.70 -1.73
N ALA A 46 -7.56 -1.71 -2.77
CA ALA A 46 -8.87 -2.35 -2.73
C ALA A 46 -8.75 -3.85 -2.44
N GLY A 47 -9.62 -4.37 -1.57
CA GLY A 47 -9.59 -5.77 -1.15
C GLY A 47 -8.73 -6.03 0.10
N ALA A 48 -8.02 -5.02 0.61
CA ALA A 48 -7.29 -5.14 1.86
C ALA A 48 -8.24 -5.27 3.07
N PRO A 49 -8.02 -6.23 3.99
CA PRO A 49 -8.74 -6.30 5.25
C PRO A 49 -8.55 -5.06 6.13
N ASP A 50 -9.60 -4.67 6.87
CA ASP A 50 -9.52 -3.57 7.86
C ASP A 50 -8.54 -3.87 9.01
N THR A 51 -8.20 -5.15 9.22
CA THR A 51 -7.25 -5.60 10.24
C THR A 51 -5.79 -5.49 9.80
N TRP A 52 -5.53 -5.17 8.53
CA TRP A 52 -4.17 -5.04 8.03
C TRP A 52 -3.46 -3.79 8.53
N ARG A 53 -2.14 -3.92 8.63
CA ARG A 53 -1.22 -2.87 9.07
C ARG A 53 -0.36 -2.40 7.92
N TYR A 54 0.05 -1.14 7.94
CA TYR A 54 0.73 -0.53 6.81
C TYR A 54 2.09 0.02 7.19
N VAL A 55 3.09 -0.27 6.36
CA VAL A 55 4.35 0.47 6.34
C VAL A 55 4.23 1.51 5.23
N VAL A 56 4.36 2.78 5.56
CA VAL A 56 4.19 3.87 4.58
C VAL A 56 5.56 4.16 3.96
N THR A 57 5.72 3.87 2.68
CA THR A 57 6.95 4.21 1.95
C THR A 57 6.89 5.60 1.34
N LEU A 58 7.98 6.35 1.47
CA LEU A 58 8.11 7.70 0.93
C LEU A 58 8.95 7.73 -0.35
N ILE A 59 9.39 6.58 -0.88
CA ILE A 59 10.22 6.48 -2.10
C ILE A 59 9.70 7.35 -3.24
N PRO A 60 8.41 7.30 -3.63
CA PRO A 60 7.97 7.95 -4.87
C PRO A 60 8.09 9.46 -4.80
N GLU A 61 7.57 10.04 -3.72
CA GLU A 61 7.56 11.47 -3.46
C GLU A 61 8.97 12.01 -3.15
N THR A 62 9.81 11.20 -2.49
CA THR A 62 11.22 11.55 -2.23
C THR A 62 12.01 11.58 -3.53
N MET A 63 11.90 10.54 -4.36
CA MET A 63 12.63 10.47 -5.64
C MET A 63 12.18 11.57 -6.60
N GLN A 64 10.89 11.92 -6.62
CA GLN A 64 10.40 13.06 -7.40
C GLN A 64 11.03 14.39 -6.96
N ARG A 65 11.10 14.62 -5.63
CA ARG A 65 11.70 15.85 -5.07
C ARG A 65 13.20 15.91 -5.33
N VAL A 66 13.93 14.82 -5.09
CA VAL A 66 15.37 14.72 -5.41
C VAL A 66 15.64 14.97 -6.90
N GLY A 67 14.75 14.51 -7.78
CA GLY A 67 14.85 14.76 -9.22
C GLY A 67 14.67 16.23 -9.61
N THR A 68 13.97 17.02 -8.78
CA THR A 68 13.70 18.45 -9.01
C THR A 68 14.75 19.32 -8.32
N ASP A 69 15.10 18.98 -7.08
CA ASP A 69 16.12 19.64 -6.27
C ASP A 69 17.11 18.59 -5.76
N PRO A 70 18.34 18.55 -6.29
CA PRO A 70 19.34 17.57 -5.90
C PRO A 70 19.83 17.76 -4.46
N THR A 71 19.54 18.91 -3.82
CA THR A 71 19.90 19.19 -2.42
C THR A 71 18.83 18.75 -1.43
N PHE A 72 17.63 18.39 -1.90
CA PHE A 72 16.56 17.90 -1.05
C PHE A 72 16.96 16.62 -0.31
N GLY A 73 16.84 16.60 1.02
CA GLY A 73 17.02 15.38 1.81
C GLY A 73 17.38 15.61 3.28
N LEU A 74 17.09 14.62 4.11
CA LEU A 74 17.37 14.63 5.55
C LEU A 74 18.88 14.62 5.85
N ALA A 75 19.68 13.98 5.01
CA ALA A 75 21.14 14.02 5.11
C ALA A 75 21.75 15.21 4.35
N SER A 76 20.98 16.25 4.02
CA SER A 76 21.52 17.35 3.23
C SER A 76 22.40 18.28 4.08
N PRO A 77 23.64 18.57 3.64
CA PRO A 77 24.46 19.62 4.24
C PRO A 77 23.94 21.01 3.86
N ASP A 78 23.13 21.11 2.80
CA ASP A 78 22.42 22.34 2.46
C ASP A 78 21.25 22.53 3.43
N ALA A 79 21.25 23.67 4.14
CA ALA A 79 20.25 23.94 5.15
C ALA A 79 18.82 24.06 4.56
N ALA A 80 18.68 24.61 3.35
CA ALA A 80 17.38 24.74 2.69
C ALA A 80 16.87 23.39 2.18
N GLY A 81 17.75 22.59 1.58
CA GLY A 81 17.43 21.22 1.14
C GLY A 81 17.02 20.31 2.29
N ARG A 82 17.66 20.44 3.46
CA ARG A 82 17.28 19.73 4.69
C ARG A 82 15.96 20.23 5.28
N ALA A 83 15.78 21.55 5.37
CA ALA A 83 14.53 22.14 5.85
C ALA A 83 13.34 21.71 4.97
N GLY A 84 13.49 21.72 3.65
CA GLY A 84 12.46 21.25 2.73
C GLY A 84 12.07 19.78 2.93
N ALA A 85 13.03 18.91 3.28
CA ALA A 85 12.75 17.52 3.62
C ALA A 85 11.98 17.37 4.93
N LEU A 86 12.33 18.14 5.95
CA LEU A 86 11.60 18.17 7.23
C LEU A 86 10.18 18.72 7.04
N ASP A 87 10.00 19.79 6.27
CA ASP A 87 8.68 20.36 5.96
C ASP A 87 7.80 19.34 5.21
N TYR A 88 8.37 18.62 4.25
CA TYR A 88 7.67 17.50 3.62
C TYR A 88 7.24 16.44 4.65
N LEU A 89 8.12 16.04 5.56
CA LEU A 89 7.77 15.06 6.60
C LEU A 89 6.74 15.58 7.59
N ARG A 90 6.57 16.89 7.78
CA ARG A 90 5.45 17.43 8.57
C ARG A 90 4.10 17.07 7.95
N THR A 91 4.01 17.07 6.61
CA THR A 91 2.80 16.64 5.90
C THR A 91 2.52 15.15 6.09
N VAL A 92 3.58 14.33 6.04
CA VAL A 92 3.50 12.88 6.29
C VAL A 92 3.07 12.61 7.73
N HIS A 93 3.68 13.30 8.70
CA HIS A 93 3.36 13.17 10.11
C HIS A 93 1.89 13.51 10.40
N ALA A 94 1.38 14.61 9.83
CA ALA A 94 -0.02 14.98 9.93
C ALA A 94 -0.95 13.89 9.37
N ALA A 95 -0.63 13.37 8.17
CA ALA A 95 -1.42 12.32 7.53
C ALA A 95 -1.42 11.01 8.33
N VAL A 96 -0.28 10.60 8.90
CA VAL A 96 -0.19 9.41 9.77
C VAL A 96 -1.02 9.59 11.04
N ARG A 97 -0.99 10.79 11.62
CA ARG A 97 -1.76 11.12 12.83
C ARG A 97 -3.27 11.11 12.60
N SER A 98 -3.72 11.49 11.40
CA SER A 98 -5.12 11.49 11.00
C SER A 98 -5.56 10.24 10.23
N ALA A 99 -4.66 9.29 10.00
CA ALA A 99 -4.98 8.07 9.26
C ALA A 99 -6.10 7.31 9.97
N GLU A 100 -6.98 6.66 9.22
CA GLU A 100 -8.00 5.74 9.76
C GLU A 100 -7.54 4.27 9.73
N VAL A 101 -6.40 3.99 9.10
CA VAL A 101 -5.76 2.66 9.08
C VAL A 101 -4.67 2.51 10.14
N ASP A 102 -4.25 1.27 10.40
CA ASP A 102 -3.15 1.00 11.33
C ASP A 102 -1.79 1.19 10.64
N VAL A 103 -1.14 2.33 10.89
CA VAL A 103 0.21 2.62 10.38
C VAL A 103 1.23 2.09 11.38
N LEU A 104 1.97 1.06 10.96
CA LEU A 104 3.00 0.41 11.76
C LEU A 104 4.31 1.21 11.78
N ALA A 105 4.69 1.75 10.62
CA ALA A 105 5.93 2.51 10.46
C ALA A 105 5.86 3.42 9.23
N VAL A 106 6.76 4.41 9.19
CA VAL A 106 7.05 5.21 8.01
C VAL A 106 8.48 4.88 7.59
N GLU A 107 8.66 4.47 6.34
CA GLU A 107 9.97 4.24 5.74
C GLU A 107 10.50 5.56 5.19
N LEU A 108 11.56 6.06 5.83
CA LEU A 108 12.22 7.31 5.47
C LEU A 108 13.42 7.04 4.57
N HIS A 109 13.72 7.97 3.67
CA HIS A 109 14.96 7.96 2.90
C HIS A 109 15.85 9.10 3.35
N SER A 110 17.15 8.82 3.45
CA SER A 110 18.12 9.84 3.81
C SER A 110 18.04 10.99 2.83
N ALA A 111 18.43 10.78 1.55
CA ALA A 111 18.68 11.84 0.56
C ALA A 111 19.61 12.94 1.14
N PRO A 112 20.32 13.79 0.37
CA PRO A 112 20.30 14.05 -1.06
C PRO A 112 21.16 13.10 -1.89
N THR A 113 21.25 13.38 -3.18
CA THR A 113 22.12 12.68 -4.13
C THR A 113 23.55 13.25 -4.09
N ARG A 114 24.57 12.40 -3.92
CA ARG A 114 26.01 12.71 -3.98
C ARG A 114 26.58 13.62 -2.88
N THR A 115 25.74 14.30 -2.11
CA THR A 115 26.18 15.28 -1.10
C THR A 115 25.77 14.93 0.32
N ALA A 116 25.35 13.68 0.59
CA ALA A 116 24.87 13.30 1.92
C ALA A 116 25.92 13.48 3.02
N ASP A 117 25.49 14.05 4.14
CA ASP A 117 26.28 14.29 5.35
C ASP A 117 25.66 13.54 6.55
N ALA A 118 26.49 12.80 7.28
CA ALA A 118 26.04 11.93 8.36
C ALA A 118 25.58 12.70 9.60
N ALA A 119 26.20 13.84 9.91
CA ALA A 119 25.83 14.65 11.07
C ALA A 119 24.48 15.34 10.81
N ALA A 120 24.30 15.90 9.61
CA ALA A 120 23.02 16.45 9.17
C ALA A 120 21.89 15.40 9.24
N PHE A 121 22.17 14.16 8.82
CA PHE A 121 21.17 13.09 8.90
C PHE A 121 20.82 12.74 10.34
N ALA A 122 21.83 12.64 11.22
CA ALA A 122 21.62 12.38 12.64
C ALA A 122 20.76 13.48 13.30
N ASP A 123 21.02 14.76 12.97
CA ASP A 123 20.25 15.90 13.46
C ASP A 123 18.79 15.82 12.99
N SER A 124 18.56 15.51 11.71
CA SER A 124 17.20 15.31 11.19
C SER A 124 16.48 14.15 11.88
N LEU A 125 17.13 13.02 12.10
CA LEU A 125 16.52 11.88 12.81
C LEU A 125 16.21 12.20 14.27
N ALA A 126 17.09 12.95 14.95
CA ALA A 126 16.85 13.41 16.32
C ALA A 126 15.63 14.34 16.41
N GLU A 127 15.49 15.26 15.45
CA GLU A 127 14.29 16.10 15.35
C GLU A 127 13.03 15.25 15.13
N LEU A 128 13.07 14.35 14.14
CA LEU A 128 11.92 13.49 13.81
C LEU A 128 11.49 12.59 14.96
N ALA A 129 12.43 12.08 15.76
CA ALA A 129 12.12 11.29 16.95
C ALA A 129 11.27 12.07 17.98
N GLY A 130 11.39 13.40 17.99
CA GLY A 130 10.63 14.29 18.88
C GLY A 130 9.17 14.56 18.47
N TRP A 131 8.73 14.16 17.27
CA TRP A 131 7.43 14.60 16.72
C TRP A 131 6.21 13.85 17.25
N GLY A 132 6.39 12.75 17.99
CA GLY A 132 5.27 11.97 18.55
C GLY A 132 4.41 11.31 17.47
N TRP A 133 4.95 10.27 16.82
CA TRP A 133 4.33 9.54 15.71
C TRP A 133 3.11 8.67 16.08
N GLY A 134 3.00 8.28 17.36
CA GLY A 134 2.01 7.29 17.80
C GLY A 134 0.55 7.70 17.60
N ARG A 135 -0.31 6.72 17.29
CA ARG A 135 -1.77 6.87 17.33
C ARG A 135 -2.29 6.95 18.76
N ARG A 136 -3.31 7.78 18.98
CA ARG A 136 -4.23 7.63 20.13
C ARG A 136 -5.38 6.74 19.64
N ARG A 137 -5.42 5.47 20.04
CA ARG A 137 -6.57 4.61 19.73
C ARG A 137 -7.77 5.09 20.54
N SER A 138 -8.74 5.73 19.86
CA SER A 138 -10.08 5.94 20.41
C SER A 138 -10.93 4.71 20.07
N SER A 139 -10.80 3.63 20.82
CA SER A 139 -11.75 2.52 20.69
C SER A 139 -13.04 2.87 21.43
N SER A 140 -14.01 3.51 20.78
CA SER A 140 -15.38 3.53 21.29
C SER A 140 -16.03 2.18 20.96
N SER A 141 -15.81 1.18 21.81
CA SER A 141 -16.61 -0.04 21.78
C SER A 141 -17.97 0.26 22.39
N THR A 142 -18.90 0.82 21.61
CA THR A 142 -20.33 0.72 21.93
C THR A 142 -20.88 -0.53 21.26
N ALA A 143 -20.43 -1.69 21.73
CA ALA A 143 -21.21 -2.91 21.57
C ALA A 143 -22.25 -2.91 22.68
N THR A 144 -23.41 -2.30 22.42
CA THR A 144 -24.59 -2.55 23.23
C THR A 144 -24.93 -4.03 23.10
N ARG A 145 -24.47 -4.83 24.06
CA ARG A 145 -24.93 -6.20 24.25
C ARG A 145 -26.41 -6.13 24.59
N GLY A 146 -27.28 -6.24 23.59
CA GLY A 146 -28.67 -6.59 23.82
C GLY A 146 -28.72 -7.95 24.52
N PRO A 147 -29.58 -8.15 25.53
CA PRO A 147 -29.65 -9.42 26.23
C PRO A 147 -30.00 -10.54 25.25
N THR A 148 -29.12 -11.53 25.16
CA THR A 148 -29.36 -12.78 24.46
C THR A 148 -30.58 -13.46 25.08
N ARG A 149 -31.71 -13.47 24.37
CA ARG A 149 -32.87 -14.30 24.74
C ARG A 149 -32.46 -15.77 24.60
N THR A 150 -32.38 -16.44 25.74
CA THR A 150 -32.30 -17.90 25.84
C THR A 150 -33.49 -18.53 25.09
N PRO A 151 -33.29 -19.47 24.15
CA PRO A 151 -34.40 -20.23 23.59
C PRO A 151 -34.88 -21.24 24.64
N SER A 152 -36.13 -21.10 25.08
CA SER A 152 -36.78 -22.06 25.96
C SER A 152 -37.02 -23.38 25.23
N ARG A 153 -36.63 -24.46 25.90
CA ARG A 153 -36.71 -25.84 25.44
C ARG A 153 -38.15 -26.37 25.52
N ARG A 154 -38.52 -27.19 24.50
CA ARG A 154 -39.70 -28.05 24.32
C ARG A 154 -40.91 -27.40 23.60
N ASP A 155 -41.20 -27.88 22.41
CA ASP A 155 -42.18 -28.97 22.27
C ASP A 155 -41.82 -29.86 21.07
N SER A 156 -41.78 -31.17 21.31
CA SER A 156 -41.36 -32.21 20.38
C SER A 156 -42.59 -33.02 19.99
N SER A 157 -43.45 -32.43 19.16
CA SER A 157 -44.55 -33.15 18.51
C SER A 157 -45.17 -32.35 17.38
N ARG A 158 -44.53 -32.36 16.20
CA ARG A 158 -45.21 -32.22 14.90
C ARG A 158 -44.21 -32.43 13.76
N TRP A 159 -44.18 -33.66 13.26
CA TRP A 159 -43.69 -33.95 11.92
C TRP A 159 -44.89 -34.05 10.97
N PRO A 160 -44.88 -33.36 9.82
CA PRO A 160 -45.51 -33.87 8.63
C PRO A 160 -44.46 -34.43 7.68
N ARG A 161 -44.81 -35.58 7.13
CA ARG A 161 -44.08 -36.36 6.13
C ARG A 161 -44.10 -35.65 4.76
N SER A 162 -43.18 -36.12 3.93
CA SER A 162 -43.08 -35.99 2.47
C SER A 162 -42.82 -34.60 1.88
N TRP A 163 -41.60 -34.41 1.37
CA TRP A 163 -41.41 -33.84 0.04
C TRP A 163 -40.34 -34.66 -0.71
N THR A 164 -40.79 -35.16 -1.86
CA THR A 164 -40.11 -35.96 -2.87
C THR A 164 -39.06 -35.14 -3.62
N GLN A 165 -37.91 -35.74 -3.93
CA GLN A 165 -36.99 -35.24 -4.97
C GLN A 165 -37.56 -35.50 -6.37
N PRO A 166 -37.26 -34.63 -7.35
CA PRO A 166 -37.13 -35.05 -8.74
C PRO A 166 -35.71 -34.79 -9.30
N PRO A 167 -35.38 -35.39 -10.46
CA PRO A 167 -34.05 -35.90 -10.77
C PRO A 167 -33.24 -34.96 -11.70
N GLY A 168 -31.92 -35.16 -11.78
CA GLY A 168 -31.16 -34.86 -13.01
C GLY A 168 -31.16 -36.10 -13.94
N PRO A 169 -30.48 -36.12 -15.10
CA PRO A 169 -29.82 -35.06 -15.86
C PRO A 169 -30.42 -34.92 -17.29
N GLY A 170 -30.15 -33.80 -17.97
CA GLY A 170 -30.57 -33.58 -19.36
C GLY A 170 -29.47 -32.87 -20.16
N SER A 171 -28.92 -33.59 -21.12
CA SER A 171 -27.85 -33.19 -22.03
C SER A 171 -28.31 -32.33 -23.21
N ALA A 172 -27.31 -31.64 -23.79
CA ALA A 172 -27.20 -31.13 -25.17
C ALA A 172 -27.69 -29.70 -25.46
N CYS A 173 -26.77 -28.84 -25.88
CA CYS A 173 -26.72 -28.37 -27.27
C CYS A 173 -25.37 -27.69 -27.58
N ARG A 174 -24.91 -27.91 -28.81
CA ARG A 174 -23.60 -27.58 -29.37
C ARG A 174 -23.81 -26.52 -30.46
N SER A 175 -23.09 -25.41 -30.44
CA SER A 175 -22.82 -24.54 -31.61
C SER A 175 -21.74 -23.52 -31.21
N THR A 176 -20.50 -23.70 -31.68
CA THR A 176 -19.89 -23.05 -32.87
C THR A 176 -19.98 -21.51 -32.88
N GLY A 177 -18.85 -20.86 -32.61
CA GLY A 177 -18.63 -19.44 -32.85
C GLY A 177 -17.18 -19.05 -32.58
N ARG A 178 -16.36 -19.01 -33.64
CA ARG A 178 -14.94 -18.63 -33.65
C ARG A 178 -14.83 -17.22 -34.21
N ALA A 179 -14.21 -16.27 -33.49
CA ALA A 179 -13.45 -15.09 -33.98
C ALA A 179 -12.99 -14.22 -32.78
N PRO A 180 -12.06 -13.27 -32.96
CA PRO A 180 -10.65 -13.44 -33.29
C PRO A 180 -9.72 -12.90 -32.18
N SER A 181 -8.45 -13.29 -32.24
CA SER A 181 -7.39 -12.80 -31.36
C SER A 181 -7.04 -11.33 -31.65
N SER A 182 -7.22 -10.45 -30.67
CA SER A 182 -6.54 -9.16 -30.61
C SER A 182 -5.53 -9.19 -29.47
N ARG A 183 -4.25 -9.08 -29.81
CA ARG A 183 -3.17 -8.82 -28.83
C ARG A 183 -3.32 -7.38 -28.34
N PRO A 184 -3.36 -7.10 -27.04
CA PRO A 184 -3.18 -5.74 -26.57
C PRO A 184 -1.72 -5.33 -26.76
N VAL A 185 -1.50 -4.26 -27.54
CA VAL A 185 -0.26 -3.50 -27.52
C VAL A 185 -0.22 -2.77 -26.19
N THR A 186 0.69 -3.14 -25.30
CA THR A 186 0.98 -2.39 -24.08
C THR A 186 1.66 -1.07 -24.45
N PRO A 187 1.15 0.10 -23.99
CA PRO A 187 1.89 1.34 -24.11
C PRO A 187 3.03 1.34 -23.09
N THR A 188 4.26 1.53 -23.57
CA THR A 188 5.43 1.77 -22.72
C THR A 188 5.23 3.12 -22.00
N PRO A 189 5.32 3.19 -20.66
CA PRO A 189 5.27 4.48 -19.96
C PRO A 189 6.50 5.33 -20.30
N ALA A 190 6.28 6.60 -20.62
CA ALA A 190 7.26 7.56 -21.14
C ALA A 190 8.42 7.95 -20.18
N TRP A 191 8.52 7.30 -19.02
CA TRP A 191 9.54 7.62 -18.00
C TRP A 191 10.76 6.68 -18.04
N LEU A 192 10.82 5.75 -19.00
CA LEU A 192 11.89 4.74 -19.10
C LEU A 192 12.84 4.91 -20.30
N THR A 193 12.79 6.02 -21.03
CA THR A 193 13.72 6.29 -22.13
C THR A 193 14.39 7.65 -22.01
N SER A 194 15.58 7.68 -21.40
CA SER A 194 16.78 8.36 -21.94
C SER A 194 17.93 8.41 -20.93
N VAL A 195 18.50 7.25 -20.57
CA VAL A 195 19.93 7.22 -20.24
C VAL A 195 20.65 6.77 -21.51
N ARG A 196 21.08 7.74 -22.32
CA ARG A 196 22.08 7.47 -23.36
C ARG A 196 23.45 7.45 -22.68
N PRO A 197 24.25 6.38 -22.80
CA PRO A 197 25.66 6.47 -22.43
C PRO A 197 26.34 7.48 -23.36
N ARG A 198 27.01 8.48 -22.78
CA ARG A 198 27.97 9.32 -23.52
C ARG A 198 29.07 8.40 -24.05
N ALA A 199 29.23 8.39 -25.37
CA ALA A 199 30.36 7.75 -26.02
C ALA A 199 31.67 8.27 -25.43
N ALA A 200 32.56 7.35 -25.05
CA ALA A 200 33.93 7.64 -24.71
C ALA A 200 34.59 8.37 -25.89
N GLY A 201 35.15 9.55 -25.61
CA GLY A 201 35.97 10.27 -26.59
C GLY A 201 37.21 9.44 -26.91
N CYS A 202 37.39 9.12 -28.19
CA CYS A 202 38.66 8.67 -28.70
C CYS A 202 39.65 9.84 -28.66
N CYS A 203 40.73 9.68 -27.90
CA CYS A 203 41.96 10.43 -28.09
C CYS A 203 42.61 9.99 -29.42
N GLY A 204 43.08 10.95 -30.21
CA GLY A 204 44.01 10.66 -31.30
C GLY A 204 44.26 11.87 -32.22
N GLY A 205 45.53 12.26 -32.33
CA GLY A 205 46.09 13.06 -33.43
C GLY A 205 46.42 14.49 -33.06
#